data_AF-A0A7S1AT85-F1
#
_entry.id   AF-A0A7S1AT85-F1
#
_cell.length_a   1.000
_cell.length_b   1.000
_cell.length_c   1.000
_cell.angle_alpha   90.00
_cell.angle_beta   90.00
_cell.angle_gamma   90.00
#
_symmetry.space_group_name_H-M   'P 1'
#
loop_
_entity.id
_entity.type
_entity.pdbx_description
1 polymer ?
#
loop_
_entity_poly.entity_id
_entity_poly.type
_entity_poly.pdbx_seq_one_letter_code
_entity_poly.pdbx_strand_id
1 'polypeptide(L)'
;RQGKSRRVASALPDAKEEDEGGAEQPPAEQPVGSTDASEEGSSKPVLWDQNFREWTQGKPMCLAPLDLQYLQAGIANDTLLLSNQSLVDYSLLLAVACSPQAGHSGTLALGIIDYLRPYTLDKRMETVVKSALHHNAGQPTIIEPVDYARRFKGAMDTMFV
;
A
#
# COMPACT_ATOMS: atom_id res chain seq x y z
N ARG A 1 -46.09 42.04 -53.16
CA ARG A 1 -47.02 41.16 -53.91
C ARG A 1 -46.38 40.85 -55.26
N GLN A 2 -46.65 39.65 -55.81
CA GLN A 2 -45.84 38.83 -56.76
C GLN A 2 -44.79 38.00 -56.00
N GLY A 3 -44.75 36.67 -56.01
CA GLY A 3 -45.48 35.60 -56.72
C GLY A 3 -44.49 34.44 -56.92
N LYS A 4 -44.43 33.43 -56.04
CA LYS A 4 -45.03 32.07 -56.13
C LYS A 4 -44.50 31.15 -57.26
N SER A 5 -43.73 30.11 -56.86
CA SER A 5 -43.59 28.74 -57.44
C SER A 5 -42.32 28.11 -56.81
N ARG A 6 -42.26 27.04 -56.00
CA ARG A 6 -42.87 25.69 -55.86
C ARG A 6 -42.22 24.60 -56.75
N ARG A 7 -41.71 23.54 -56.07
CA ARG A 7 -41.32 22.17 -56.52
C ARG A 7 -39.87 22.01 -57.02
N VAL A 8 -39.10 20.93 -56.80
CA VAL A 8 -39.29 19.55 -56.26
C VAL A 8 -37.90 18.94 -55.91
N ALA A 9 -37.92 17.79 -55.23
CA ALA A 9 -36.82 17.01 -54.65
C ALA A 9 -35.86 16.28 -55.61
N SER A 10 -34.64 15.99 -55.11
CA SER A 10 -33.73 14.86 -55.42
C SER A 10 -32.46 15.06 -54.58
N ALA A 11 -31.64 14.11 -54.14
CA ALA A 11 -31.68 12.66 -53.98
C ALA A 11 -30.53 12.36 -52.97
N LEU A 12 -30.72 11.39 -52.08
CA LEU A 12 -29.64 10.68 -51.37
C LEU A 12 -28.90 9.76 -52.38
N PRO A 13 -27.66 9.29 -52.14
CA PRO A 13 -27.49 8.13 -51.25
C PRO A 13 -26.13 7.89 -50.55
N ASP A 14 -26.25 7.04 -49.52
CA ASP A 14 -25.43 5.88 -49.14
C ASP A 14 -24.12 5.95 -48.31
N ALA A 15 -24.16 5.02 -47.33
CA ALA A 15 -23.09 4.28 -46.65
C ALA A 15 -22.31 4.96 -45.51
N LYS A 16 -22.10 4.35 -44.33
CA LYS A 16 -22.43 3.01 -43.77
C LYS A 16 -22.09 3.00 -42.26
N GLU A 17 -22.93 2.29 -41.50
CA GLU A 17 -22.66 1.31 -40.40
C GLU A 17 -21.82 1.72 -39.17
N GLU A 18 -22.39 1.71 -37.95
CA GLU A 18 -22.39 0.63 -36.91
C GLU A 18 -21.44 1.08 -35.76
N ASP A 19 -21.58 0.83 -34.47
CA ASP A 19 -22.25 -0.19 -33.67
C ASP A 19 -22.25 0.22 -32.17
N GLU A 20 -23.16 -0.38 -31.38
CA GLU A 20 -23.13 -0.78 -29.95
C GLU A 20 -22.41 0.06 -28.86
N GLY A 21 -22.90 0.17 -27.62
CA GLY A 21 -23.73 -0.70 -26.81
C GLY A 21 -23.26 -0.48 -25.35
N GLY A 22 -24.19 -0.40 -24.40
CA GLY A 22 -23.88 -0.16 -23.00
C GLY A 22 -23.13 -1.32 -22.36
N ALA A 23 -22.19 -1.02 -21.46
CA ALA A 23 -21.60 -2.01 -20.57
C ALA A 23 -21.41 -1.39 -19.17
N GLU A 24 -22.31 -1.79 -18.28
CA GLU A 24 -22.18 -1.74 -16.83
C GLU A 24 -20.94 -2.56 -16.42
N GLN A 25 -20.02 -1.96 -15.66
CA GLN A 25 -18.85 -2.66 -15.15
C GLN A 25 -19.26 -3.66 -14.06
N PRO A 26 -18.94 -4.97 -14.18
CA PRO A 26 -19.20 -5.93 -13.12
C PRO A 26 -18.23 -5.68 -11.94
N PRO A 27 -18.65 -5.95 -10.68
CA PRO A 27 -17.75 -5.92 -9.54
C PRO A 27 -16.71 -7.04 -9.67
N ALA A 28 -15.45 -6.74 -9.33
CA ALA A 28 -14.35 -7.69 -9.33
C ALA A 28 -14.66 -8.90 -8.45
N GLU A 29 -14.83 -10.07 -9.06
CA GLU A 29 -14.94 -11.35 -8.38
C GLU A 29 -13.58 -11.70 -7.75
N GLN A 30 -13.55 -11.82 -6.42
CA GLN A 30 -12.45 -12.45 -5.71
C GLN A 30 -12.65 -13.97 -5.74
N PRO A 31 -11.61 -14.78 -5.99
CA PRO A 31 -11.77 -16.23 -6.06
C PRO A 31 -12.03 -16.82 -4.68
N VAL A 32 -13.23 -17.38 -4.51
CA VAL A 32 -13.62 -18.29 -3.42
C VAL A 32 -13.00 -19.67 -3.67
N GLY A 33 -12.24 -20.19 -2.70
CA GLY A 33 -11.41 -21.38 -2.87
C GLY A 33 -12.14 -22.72 -2.85
N SER A 34 -11.46 -23.78 -3.32
CA SER A 34 -11.65 -25.20 -2.91
C SER A 34 -10.49 -26.12 -3.36
N THR A 35 -9.82 -26.70 -2.36
CA THR A 35 -9.28 -28.08 -2.21
C THR A 35 -8.11 -28.67 -3.04
N ASP A 36 -7.01 -28.86 -2.30
CA ASP A 36 -6.25 -30.09 -1.99
C ASP A 36 -5.19 -30.71 -2.94
N ALA A 37 -4.04 -30.99 -2.31
CA ALA A 37 -2.86 -31.80 -2.67
C ALA A 37 -1.93 -31.40 -3.85
N SER A 38 -0.70 -31.02 -3.45
CA SER A 38 0.60 -31.10 -4.18
C SER A 38 1.12 -29.84 -4.88
N GLU A 39 1.66 -28.88 -4.12
CA GLU A 39 2.43 -27.74 -4.68
C GLU A 39 3.60 -27.36 -3.75
N GLU A 40 4.71 -28.12 -3.82
CA GLU A 40 6.04 -27.57 -3.48
C GLU A 40 6.40 -26.52 -4.55
N GLY A 41 5.86 -25.31 -4.37
CA GLY A 41 5.94 -24.24 -5.36
C GLY A 41 4.96 -23.08 -5.13
N SER A 42 3.98 -23.24 -4.22
CA SER A 42 3.02 -22.18 -3.92
C SER A 42 3.71 -21.01 -3.18
N SER A 43 3.91 -19.90 -3.89
CA SER A 43 4.36 -18.64 -3.28
C SER A 43 3.33 -18.21 -2.23
N LYS A 44 3.68 -18.31 -0.95
CA LYS A 44 2.83 -17.81 0.14
C LYS A 44 2.59 -16.30 -0.09
N PRO A 45 1.34 -15.82 -0.06
CA PRO A 45 1.05 -14.42 -0.33
C PRO A 45 1.65 -13.53 0.76
N VAL A 46 2.30 -12.44 0.36
CA VAL A 46 2.77 -11.40 1.28
C VAL A 46 1.58 -10.51 1.64
N LEU A 47 1.33 -10.36 2.94
CA LEU A 47 0.25 -9.52 3.45
C LEU A 47 0.79 -8.11 3.73
N TRP A 48 0.17 -7.12 3.12
CA TRP A 48 0.37 -5.70 3.44
C TRP A 48 -0.41 -5.32 4.71
N ASP A 49 -0.15 -4.14 5.29
CA ASP A 49 -0.74 -3.68 6.55
C ASP A 49 -2.27 -3.87 6.65
N GLN A 50 -3.01 -3.55 5.57
CA GLN A 50 -4.46 -3.71 5.53
C GLN A 50 -4.87 -5.19 5.55
N ASN A 51 -4.26 -6.01 4.70
CA ASN A 51 -4.52 -7.46 4.63
C ASN A 51 -4.12 -8.15 5.94
N PHE A 52 -3.04 -7.71 6.57
CA PHE A 52 -2.59 -8.20 7.86
C PHE A 52 -3.58 -7.86 8.96
N ARG A 53 -4.13 -6.64 8.97
CA ARG A 53 -5.18 -6.24 9.93
C ARG A 53 -6.45 -7.07 9.76
N GLU A 54 -6.84 -7.36 8.53
CA GLU A 54 -8.00 -8.22 8.25
C GLU A 54 -7.74 -9.67 8.70
N TRP A 55 -6.54 -10.19 8.42
CA TRP A 55 -6.12 -11.53 8.86
C TRP A 55 -6.08 -11.68 10.38
N THR A 56 -5.64 -10.65 11.09
CA THR A 56 -5.67 -10.59 12.56
C THR A 56 -7.03 -10.21 13.15
N GLN A 57 -8.04 -9.91 12.31
CA GLN A 57 -9.34 -9.37 12.74
C GLN A 57 -9.20 -8.09 13.58
N GLY A 58 -8.15 -7.29 13.35
CA GLY A 58 -7.82 -6.10 14.13
C GLY A 58 -7.34 -6.39 15.55
N LYS A 59 -7.10 -7.65 15.92
CA LYS A 59 -6.56 -8.01 17.23
C LYS A 59 -5.03 -7.96 17.19
N PRO A 60 -4.37 -7.42 18.23
CA PRO A 60 -2.93 -7.44 18.31
C PRO A 60 -2.41 -8.87 18.50
N MET A 61 -1.16 -9.11 18.09
CA MET A 61 -0.48 -10.38 18.32
C MET A 61 0.08 -10.40 19.74
N CYS A 62 -0.37 -11.35 20.54
CA CYS A 62 0.10 -11.53 21.90
C CYS A 62 1.49 -12.16 21.92
N LEU A 63 2.43 -11.53 22.62
CA LEU A 63 3.78 -12.05 22.86
C LEU A 63 3.97 -12.37 24.34
N ALA A 64 4.97 -13.20 24.67
CA ALA A 64 5.38 -13.33 26.06
C ALA A 64 5.94 -11.98 26.56
N PRO A 65 5.77 -11.61 27.84
CA PRO A 65 6.22 -10.31 28.34
C PRO A 65 7.71 -10.01 28.09
N LEU A 66 8.55 -11.05 28.17
CA LEU A 66 9.98 -10.92 27.90
C LEU A 66 10.27 -10.67 26.41
N ASP A 67 9.56 -11.38 25.52
CA ASP A 67 9.72 -11.21 24.07
C ASP A 67 9.21 -9.84 23.60
N LEU A 68 8.12 -9.35 24.20
CA LEU A 68 7.62 -8.00 23.95
C LEU A 68 8.66 -6.95 24.35
N GLN A 69 9.30 -7.12 25.51
CA GLN A 69 10.36 -6.21 25.94
C GLN A 69 11.55 -6.21 24.98
N TYR A 70 11.99 -7.39 24.52
CA TYR A 70 13.05 -7.48 23.51
C TYR A 70 12.65 -6.85 22.18
N LEU A 71 11.41 -7.07 21.73
CA LEU A 71 10.89 -6.47 20.51
C LEU A 71 10.86 -4.94 20.60
N GLN A 72 10.30 -4.39 21.68
CA GLN A 72 10.23 -2.95 21.89
C GLN A 72 11.62 -2.31 21.97
N ALA A 73 12.56 -2.94 22.67
CA ALA A 73 13.94 -2.48 22.75
C ALA A 73 14.65 -2.54 21.38
N GLY A 74 14.47 -3.63 20.63
CA GLY A 74 15.01 -3.80 19.28
C GLY A 74 14.50 -2.72 18.33
N ILE A 75 13.18 -2.55 18.24
CA ILE A 75 12.55 -1.53 17.40
C ILE A 75 12.99 -0.11 17.82
N ALA A 76 13.09 0.17 19.12
CA ALA A 76 13.57 1.47 19.58
C ALA A 76 15.02 1.76 19.15
N ASN A 77 15.90 0.76 19.24
CA ASN A 77 17.30 0.89 18.84
C ASN A 77 17.46 1.02 17.32
N ASP A 78 16.76 0.18 16.55
CA ASP A 78 16.84 0.20 15.09
C ASP A 78 16.28 1.51 14.53
N THR A 79 15.12 1.96 15.01
CA THR A 79 14.52 3.23 14.55
C THR A 79 15.35 4.46 14.96
N LEU A 80 16.07 4.40 16.08
CA LEU A 80 17.04 5.43 16.45
C LEU A 80 18.20 5.47 15.44
N LEU A 81 18.75 4.31 15.06
CA LEU A 81 19.81 4.22 14.06
C LEU A 81 19.33 4.73 12.69
N LEU A 82 18.15 4.30 12.25
CA LEU A 82 17.58 4.69 10.95
C LEU A 82 17.32 6.20 10.89
N SER A 83 16.72 6.77 11.94
CA SER A 83 16.47 8.22 11.99
C SER A 83 17.77 9.03 12.03
N ASN A 84 18.79 8.57 12.74
CA ASN A 84 20.13 9.20 12.75
C ASN A 84 20.79 9.22 11.37
N GLN A 85 20.55 8.19 10.56
CA GLN A 85 21.02 8.11 9.17
C GLN A 85 20.09 8.83 8.17
N SER A 86 19.06 9.54 8.66
CA SER A 86 18.02 10.15 7.83
C SER A 86 17.32 9.16 6.90
N LEU A 87 17.17 7.91 7.33
CA LEU A 87 16.44 6.88 6.60
C LEU A 87 14.96 6.94 6.95
N VAL A 88 14.12 6.82 5.93
CA VAL A 88 12.66 6.77 6.01
C VAL A 88 12.15 5.70 5.05
N ASP A 89 10.85 5.42 5.08
CA ASP A 89 10.18 4.47 4.18
C ASP A 89 10.67 3.01 4.30
N TYR A 90 11.24 2.67 5.45
CA TYR A 90 11.54 1.28 5.80
C TYR A 90 10.28 0.54 6.29
N SER A 91 10.22 -0.75 6.00
CA SER A 91 9.07 -1.60 6.36
C SER A 91 9.45 -2.69 7.35
N LEU A 92 8.49 -3.17 8.14
CA LEU A 92 8.68 -4.36 8.98
C LEU A 92 8.26 -5.60 8.20
N LEU A 93 9.19 -6.53 7.99
CA LEU A 93 8.89 -7.87 7.53
C LEU A 93 8.52 -8.77 8.72
N LEU A 94 7.38 -9.42 8.61
CA LEU A 94 6.85 -10.34 9.60
C LEU A 94 6.67 -11.73 8.98
N ALA A 95 7.24 -12.75 9.59
CA ALA A 95 7.00 -14.14 9.25
C ALA A 95 6.39 -14.87 10.45
N VAL A 96 5.17 -15.37 10.28
CA VAL A 96 4.44 -16.11 11.30
C VAL A 96 4.47 -17.59 10.94
N ALA A 97 5.10 -18.41 11.78
CA ALA A 97 5.12 -19.86 11.65
C ALA A 97 4.08 -20.50 12.59
N CYS A 98 2.84 -20.01 12.52
CA CYS A 98 1.66 -20.57 13.20
C CYS A 98 0.39 -20.06 12.53
N SER A 99 -0.66 -20.89 12.50
CA SER A 99 -1.98 -20.46 12.10
C SER A 99 -2.69 -19.87 13.32
N PRO A 100 -3.29 -18.66 13.24
CA PRO A 100 -4.06 -18.07 14.33
C PRO A 100 -5.27 -18.91 14.76
N GLN A 101 -5.64 -19.92 13.97
CA GLN A 101 -6.71 -20.88 14.28
C GLN A 101 -6.21 -22.11 15.06
N ALA A 102 -4.91 -22.37 15.08
CA ALA A 102 -4.33 -23.39 15.92
C ALA A 102 -4.06 -22.74 17.28
N GLY A 103 -4.78 -23.13 18.33
CA GLY A 103 -4.60 -22.62 19.70
C GLY A 103 -3.25 -22.96 20.36
N HIS A 104 -2.18 -23.06 19.58
CA HIS A 104 -0.81 -23.36 20.00
C HIS A 104 0.08 -22.13 19.88
N SER A 105 1.13 -22.11 20.70
CA SER A 105 2.16 -21.07 20.64
C SER A 105 2.92 -21.16 19.32
N GLY A 106 2.93 -20.05 18.58
CA GLY A 106 3.61 -19.94 17.29
C GLY A 106 5.02 -19.42 17.40
N THR A 107 5.83 -19.62 16.34
CA THR A 107 7.10 -18.91 16.20
C THR A 107 6.89 -17.66 15.34
N LEU A 108 7.49 -16.56 15.76
CA LEU A 108 7.46 -15.28 15.06
C LEU A 108 8.88 -14.86 14.70
N ALA A 109 9.09 -14.47 13.44
CA ALA A 109 10.32 -13.84 12.99
C ALA A 109 10.01 -12.45 12.42
N LEU A 110 10.88 -11.50 12.71
CA LEU A 110 10.70 -10.07 12.46
C LEU A 110 12.00 -9.47 11.92
N GLY A 111 11.90 -8.49 11.04
CA GLY A 111 13.06 -7.72 10.61
C GLY A 111 12.68 -6.47 9.83
N ILE A 112 13.45 -5.39 9.98
CA ILE A 112 13.25 -4.16 9.19
C ILE A 112 13.94 -4.34 7.83
N ILE A 113 13.26 -3.95 6.75
CA ILE A 113 13.72 -4.05 5.37
C ILE A 113 13.68 -2.68 4.67
N ASP A 114 14.18 -2.61 3.43
CA ASP A 114 14.14 -1.43 2.54
C ASP A 114 14.91 -0.18 3.02
N TYR A 115 15.88 -0.35 3.91
CA TYR A 115 16.71 0.74 4.45
C TYR A 115 17.93 1.13 3.59
N LEU A 116 18.09 0.58 2.38
CA LEU A 116 19.28 0.78 1.54
C LEU A 116 19.27 2.06 0.68
N ARG A 117 18.22 2.90 0.77
CA ARG A 117 18.17 4.20 0.09
C ARG A 117 18.18 5.36 1.08
N PRO A 118 19.35 5.95 1.34
CA PRO A 118 19.45 7.22 2.03
C PRO A 118 18.62 8.28 1.31
N TYR A 119 17.72 8.90 2.05
CA TYR A 119 16.92 10.06 1.65
C TYR A 119 17.77 11.26 1.17
N THR A 120 19.09 11.21 1.33
CA THR A 120 20.02 12.32 1.13
C THR A 120 20.24 12.72 -0.33
N LEU A 121 20.05 11.85 -1.32
CA LEU A 121 20.27 12.22 -2.74
C LEU A 121 18.99 12.76 -3.39
N ASP A 122 17.88 12.07 -3.22
CA ASP A 122 16.68 12.34 -4.03
C ASP A 122 15.93 13.59 -3.52
N LYS A 123 15.89 13.81 -2.20
CA LYS A 123 15.17 14.94 -1.59
C LYS A 123 15.98 16.23 -1.56
N ARG A 124 17.32 16.16 -1.52
CA ARG A 124 18.16 17.37 -1.59
C ARG A 124 18.06 18.03 -2.96
N MET A 125 17.99 17.24 -4.05
CA MET A 125 17.76 17.80 -5.38
C MET A 125 16.38 18.43 -5.50
N GLU A 126 15.33 17.79 -4.98
CA GLU A 126 13.97 18.32 -5.05
C GLU A 126 13.80 19.59 -4.19
N THR A 127 14.41 19.64 -2.99
CA THR A 127 14.31 20.80 -2.07
C THR A 127 15.04 22.02 -2.64
N VAL A 128 16.24 21.85 -3.21
CA VAL A 128 16.99 22.97 -3.81
C VAL A 128 16.26 23.52 -5.04
N VAL A 129 15.70 22.65 -5.88
CA VAL A 129 14.93 23.08 -7.07
C VAL A 129 13.59 23.71 -6.68
N LYS A 130 12.88 23.17 -5.68
CA LYS A 130 11.60 23.73 -5.21
C LYS A 130 11.78 25.03 -4.42
N SER A 131 12.82 25.17 -3.60
CA SER A 131 13.11 26.41 -2.88
C SER A 131 13.49 27.56 -3.82
N ALA A 132 14.03 27.26 -5.01
CA ALA A 132 14.30 28.26 -6.03
C ALA A 132 13.04 28.72 -6.78
N LEU A 133 11.91 28.00 -6.68
CA LEU A 133 10.77 28.19 -7.60
C LEU A 133 9.42 28.48 -6.93
N HIS A 134 9.16 28.06 -5.68
CA HIS A 134 7.82 28.20 -5.08
C HIS A 134 7.83 28.66 -3.61
N HIS A 135 7.29 29.87 -3.37
CA HIS A 135 7.10 30.49 -2.05
C HIS A 135 5.83 30.01 -1.29
N ASN A 136 5.12 28.99 -1.78
CA ASN A 136 3.84 28.52 -1.20
C ASN A 136 3.54 27.05 -1.57
N ALA A 137 4.34 26.10 -1.08
CA ALA A 137 4.00 24.68 -1.19
C ALA A 137 3.46 24.18 0.15
N GLY A 138 2.22 23.68 0.15
CA GLY A 138 1.57 23.08 1.31
C GLY A 138 2.38 21.93 1.92
N GLN A 139 2.02 21.56 3.15
CA GLN A 139 2.78 20.66 4.03
C GLN A 139 3.39 19.49 3.23
N PRO A 140 4.73 19.34 3.23
CA PRO A 140 5.36 18.23 2.53
C PRO A 140 4.78 16.91 3.03
N THR A 141 4.39 16.01 2.11
CA THR A 141 4.05 14.58 2.39
C THR A 141 5.24 13.78 2.93
N ILE A 142 6.27 14.50 3.33
CA ILE A 142 7.62 14.08 3.56
C ILE A 142 7.81 14.29 5.05
N ILE A 143 7.61 13.19 5.77
CA ILE A 143 7.72 13.17 7.22
C ILE A 143 9.20 13.24 7.57
N GLU A 144 9.57 14.07 8.56
CA GLU A 144 10.94 14.09 9.06
C GLU A 144 11.34 12.69 9.57
N PRO A 145 12.61 12.26 9.43
CA PRO A 145 13.01 10.91 9.83
C PRO A 145 12.64 10.54 11.27
N VAL A 146 12.71 11.51 12.19
CA VAL A 146 12.32 11.35 13.60
C VAL A 146 10.81 11.11 13.74
N ASP A 147 9.98 11.82 12.98
CA ASP A 147 8.53 11.66 13.02
C ASP A 147 8.10 10.35 12.35
N TYR A 148 8.80 9.90 11.29
CA TYR A 148 8.57 8.59 10.69
C TYR A 148 8.89 7.48 11.68
N ALA A 149 10.02 7.58 12.39
CA ALA A 149 10.39 6.65 13.46
C ALA A 149 9.34 6.61 14.58
N ARG A 150 8.82 7.76 15.02
CA ARG A 150 7.75 7.84 16.03
C ARG A 150 6.48 7.14 15.55
N ARG A 151 6.06 7.39 14.31
CA ARG A 151 4.88 6.75 13.71
C ARG A 151 5.05 5.23 13.61
N PHE A 152 6.23 4.78 13.15
CA PHE A 152 6.53 3.36 13.02
C PHE A 152 6.47 2.65 14.38
N LYS A 153 7.07 3.22 15.42
CA LYS A 153 6.96 2.70 16.80
C LYS A 153 5.51 2.62 17.27
N GLY A 154 4.73 3.68 17.07
CA GLY A 154 3.31 3.68 17.42
C GLY A 154 2.51 2.60 16.70
N ALA A 155 2.82 2.29 15.44
CA ALA A 155 2.21 1.17 14.74
C ALA A 155 2.56 -0.17 15.42
N MET A 156 3.83 -0.38 15.80
CA MET A 156 4.24 -1.61 16.50
C MET A 156 3.52 -1.79 17.84
N ASP A 157 3.36 -0.71 18.62
CA ASP A 157 2.63 -0.75 19.90
C ASP A 157 1.14 -1.14 19.73
N THR A 158 0.56 -0.90 18.55
CA THR A 158 -0.81 -1.35 18.23
C THR A 158 -0.88 -2.77 17.69
N MET A 159 0.21 -3.28 17.12
CA MET A 159 0.26 -4.61 16.51
C MET A 159 0.68 -5.71 17.50
N PHE A 160 1.42 -5.37 18.57
CA PHE A 160 1.99 -6.31 19.53
C PHE A 160 1.61 -5.95 20.97
N VAL A 161 1.15 -6.93 21.75
CA VAL A 161 0.78 -6.77 23.17
C VAL A 161 1.28 -7.90 24.06
#